data_AF-A0A3S2BH88-F1
#
_entry.id   AF-A0A3S2BH88-F1
#
_cell.length_a   1.000
_cell.length_b   1.000
_cell.length_c   1.000
_cell.angle_alpha   90.00
_cell.angle_beta   90.00
_cell.angle_gamma   90.00
#
_symmetry.space_group_name_H-M   'P 1'
#
loop_
_entity.id
_entity.type
_entity.pdbx_description
1 polymer ?
#
loop_
_entity_poly.entity_id
_entity_poly.type
_entity_poly.pdbx_seq_one_letter_code
_entity_poly.pdbx_strand_id
1 'polypeptide(L)'
;EARRIVSDGASAGGHAVDLPLAPNAMRGTWSVSIYTDPKQPAVASQMFLVEDFVPDRIEFDMKADKQEIAQGETADINIDGRFLYGAPAAGLALEGELTLSTSRDWDRFQGFSFGLADEQAAEPTVTPLADLPVVGDDGKVTFPVSVDQLPST
;
A
#
# COMPACT_ATOMS: atom_id res chain seq x y z
N GLU A 1 -3.18 -29.16 7.23
CA GLU A 1 -3.09 -29.39 5.77
C GLU A 1 -4.51 -29.47 5.21
N ALA A 2 -4.88 -28.57 4.30
CA ALA A 2 -6.26 -28.50 3.77
C ALA A 2 -6.50 -29.45 2.59
N ARG A 3 -5.49 -29.64 1.72
CA ARG A 3 -5.55 -30.52 0.55
C ARG A 3 -4.16 -30.93 0.10
N ARG A 4 -4.05 -32.11 -0.51
CA ARG A 4 -2.86 -32.61 -1.20
C ARG A 4 -3.24 -33.17 -2.56
N ILE A 5 -2.44 -32.91 -3.58
CA ILE A 5 -2.57 -33.50 -4.92
C ILE A 5 -1.18 -33.94 -5.39
N VAL A 6 -1.13 -35.04 -6.15
CA VAL A 6 0.07 -35.50 -6.86
C VAL A 6 -0.14 -35.18 -8.33
N SER A 7 0.77 -34.41 -8.93
CA SER A 7 0.76 -34.19 -10.39
C SER A 7 1.25 -35.46 -11.08
N ASP A 8 0.45 -36.01 -11.99
CA ASP A 8 0.63 -37.33 -12.60
C ASP A 8 1.37 -37.33 -13.95
N GLY A 9 1.72 -36.15 -14.48
CA GLY A 9 2.51 -36.07 -15.69
C GLY A 9 2.76 -34.65 -16.16
N ALA A 10 3.98 -34.40 -16.62
CA ALA A 10 4.39 -33.11 -17.14
C ALA A 10 4.31 -33.09 -18.66
N SER A 11 3.55 -32.17 -19.24
CA SER A 11 3.78 -31.80 -20.64
C SER A 11 5.14 -31.10 -20.72
N ALA A 12 6.14 -31.75 -21.33
CA ALA A 12 7.50 -31.22 -21.51
C ALA A 12 8.24 -30.79 -20.22
N GLY A 13 7.94 -31.42 -19.07
CA GLY A 13 8.59 -31.11 -17.78
C GLY A 13 7.92 -30.02 -16.93
N GLY A 14 6.85 -29.39 -17.42
CA GLY A 14 6.01 -28.48 -16.63
C GLY A 14 4.88 -29.21 -15.90
N HIS A 15 4.62 -28.83 -14.64
CA HIS A 15 3.50 -29.33 -13.85
C HIS A 15 2.45 -28.23 -13.65
N ALA A 16 1.18 -28.56 -13.88
CA ALA A 16 0.04 -27.70 -13.61
C ALA A 16 -1.00 -28.48 -12.79
N VAL A 17 -1.53 -27.87 -11.73
CA VAL A 17 -2.49 -28.50 -10.82
C VAL A 17 -3.57 -27.49 -10.46
N ASP A 18 -4.82 -27.88 -10.64
CA ASP A 18 -5.97 -27.11 -10.17
C ASP A 18 -6.27 -27.46 -8.71
N LEU A 19 -6.20 -26.45 -7.83
CA LEU A 19 -6.55 -26.55 -6.41
C LEU A 19 -7.76 -25.65 -6.14
N PRO A 20 -8.99 -26.07 -6.47
CA PRO A 20 -10.16 -25.26 -6.18
C PRO A 20 -10.36 -25.14 -4.66
N LEU A 21 -10.54 -23.90 -4.20
CA LEU A 21 -10.92 -23.60 -2.83
C LEU A 21 -12.40 -23.91 -2.61
N ALA A 22 -12.75 -24.40 -1.41
CA ALA A 22 -14.15 -24.58 -1.04
C ALA A 22 -14.84 -23.20 -0.93
N PRO A 23 -16.14 -23.07 -1.26
CA PRO A 23 -16.86 -21.80 -1.14
C PRO A 23 -16.86 -21.18 0.26
N ASN A 24 -16.62 -22.00 1.29
CA ASN A 24 -16.52 -21.61 2.69
C ASN A 24 -15.08 -21.72 3.25
N ALA A 25 -14.07 -21.64 2.38
CA ALA A 25 -12.67 -21.63 2.80
C ALA A 25 -12.40 -20.49 3.80
N MET A 26 -11.52 -20.75 4.77
CA MET A 26 -11.12 -19.75 5.75
C MET A 26 -10.35 -18.61 5.07
N ARG A 27 -10.66 -17.38 5.46
CA ARG A 27 -9.93 -16.19 4.99
C ARG A 27 -8.57 -16.07 5.68
N GLY A 28 -7.70 -15.28 5.07
CA GLY A 28 -6.37 -14.97 5.57
C GLY A 28 -5.26 -15.61 4.74
N THR A 29 -4.08 -15.75 5.34
CA THR A 29 -2.89 -16.19 4.62
C THR A 29 -2.81 -17.70 4.51
N TRP A 30 -2.72 -18.19 3.28
CA TRP A 30 -2.51 -19.58 2.94
C TRP A 30 -1.09 -19.79 2.42
N SER A 31 -0.61 -21.03 2.49
CA SER A 31 0.67 -21.42 1.94
C SER A 31 0.51 -22.69 1.10
N VAL A 32 1.12 -22.69 -0.07
CA VAL A 32 1.31 -23.88 -0.90
C VAL A 32 2.77 -24.30 -0.82
N SER A 33 3.01 -25.59 -0.63
CA SER A 33 4.34 -26.18 -0.62
C SER A 33 4.41 -27.30 -1.64
N ILE A 34 5.48 -27.29 -2.45
CA ILE A 34 5.73 -28.27 -3.51
C ILE A 34 6.81 -29.23 -3.02
N TYR A 35 6.54 -30.53 -3.16
CA TYR A 35 7.46 -31.59 -2.76
C TYR A 35 7.70 -32.54 -3.93
N THR A 36 8.96 -32.94 -4.11
CA THR A 36 9.35 -34.06 -4.99
C THR A 36 9.43 -35.37 -4.20
N ASP A 37 9.80 -35.30 -2.91
CA ASP A 37 9.70 -36.36 -1.91
C ASP A 37 8.98 -35.80 -0.67
N PRO A 38 7.81 -36.33 -0.27
CA PRO A 38 7.08 -35.86 0.91
C PRO A 38 7.83 -35.98 2.25
N LYS A 39 8.94 -36.73 2.31
CA LYS A 39 9.80 -36.88 3.49
C LYS A 39 10.96 -35.88 3.53
N GLN A 40 11.17 -35.15 2.44
CA GLN A 40 12.19 -34.12 2.34
C GLN A 40 11.56 -32.72 2.52
N PRO A 41 12.37 -31.68 2.77
CA PRO A 41 11.89 -30.30 2.72
C PRO A 41 11.21 -29.97 1.39
N ALA A 42 10.28 -29.01 1.41
CA ALA A 42 9.64 -28.52 0.20
C ALA A 42 10.69 -27.92 -0.74
N VAL A 43 10.57 -28.22 -2.04
CA VAL A 43 11.44 -27.62 -3.07
C VAL A 43 11.05 -26.17 -3.37
N ALA A 44 9.81 -25.78 -3.05
CA ALA A 44 9.32 -24.42 -3.10
C ALA A 44 8.10 -24.24 -2.19
N SER A 45 7.94 -23.05 -1.63
CA SER A 45 6.73 -22.65 -0.93
C SER A 45 6.33 -21.24 -1.35
N GLN A 46 5.02 -20.97 -1.41
CA GLN A 46 4.50 -19.64 -1.73
C GLN A 46 3.30 -19.32 -0.83
N MET A 47 3.27 -18.10 -0.31
CA MET A 47 2.14 -17.60 0.46
C MET A 47 1.20 -16.81 -0.44
N PHE A 48 -0.10 -16.95 -0.22
CA PHE A 48 -1.12 -16.18 -0.92
C PHE A 48 -2.29 -15.90 0.00
N LEU A 49 -3.03 -14.85 -0.30
CA LEU A 49 -4.15 -14.40 0.50
C LEU A 49 -5.45 -14.99 -0.06
N VAL A 50 -6.31 -15.48 0.82
CA VAL A 50 -7.69 -15.88 0.49
C VAL A 50 -8.61 -14.92 1.21
N GLU A 51 -9.27 -14.06 0.45
CA GLU A 51 -10.18 -13.04 0.98
C GLU A 51 -11.40 -12.86 0.08
N ASP A 52 -12.46 -12.30 0.66
CA ASP A 52 -13.58 -11.76 -0.11
C ASP A 52 -13.14 -10.40 -0.65
N PHE A 53 -12.80 -10.35 -1.93
CA PHE A 53 -12.27 -9.14 -2.56
C PHE A 53 -13.27 -8.56 -3.57
N VAL A 54 -13.49 -7.25 -3.50
CA VAL A 54 -14.16 -6.50 -4.56
C VAL A 54 -13.07 -5.82 -5.38
N PRO A 55 -12.88 -6.18 -6.65
CA PRO A 55 -11.84 -5.58 -7.47
C PRO A 55 -11.91 -4.07 -7.51
N ASP A 56 -10.74 -3.45 -7.35
CA ASP A 56 -10.58 -2.02 -7.55
C ASP A 56 -11.08 -1.64 -8.94
N ARG A 57 -11.65 -0.45 -9.03
CA ARG A 57 -12.21 0.09 -10.29
C ARG A 57 -11.51 1.35 -10.75
N ILE A 58 -10.70 1.94 -9.89
CA ILE A 58 -10.06 3.25 -10.04
C ILE A 58 -8.61 3.09 -9.57
N GLU A 59 -7.71 3.76 -10.27
CA GLU A 59 -6.32 3.98 -9.84
C GLU A 59 -6.04 5.49 -9.86
N PHE A 60 -5.04 5.93 -9.08
CA PHE A 60 -4.59 7.30 -9.13
C PHE A 60 -3.08 7.42 -8.84
N ASP A 61 -2.47 8.44 -9.42
CA ASP A 61 -1.13 8.90 -9.08
C ASP A 61 -1.22 10.12 -8.17
N MET A 62 -0.35 10.19 -7.15
CA MET A 62 -0.24 11.34 -6.25
C MET A 62 1.16 11.96 -6.31
N LYS A 63 1.24 13.28 -6.48
CA LYS A 63 2.51 14.02 -6.52
C LYS A 63 2.41 15.35 -5.77
N ALA A 64 3.36 15.59 -4.87
CA ALA A 64 3.56 16.90 -4.26
C ALA A 64 4.47 17.78 -5.14
N ASP A 65 4.19 19.08 -5.20
CA ASP A 65 5.06 20.07 -5.85
C ASP A 65 6.39 20.29 -5.09
N LYS A 66 6.38 20.06 -3.78
CA LYS A 66 7.52 20.16 -2.86
C LYS A 66 7.68 18.87 -2.05
N GLN A 67 8.93 18.48 -1.82
CA GLN A 67 9.28 17.32 -1.00
C GLN A 67 9.59 17.70 0.45
N GLU A 68 9.93 18.96 0.70
CA GLU A 68 10.17 19.53 2.01
C GLU A 68 9.44 20.87 2.08
N ILE A 69 8.77 21.14 3.20
CA ILE A 69 8.10 22.41 3.48
C ILE A 69 8.49 22.89 4.88
N ALA A 70 8.68 24.21 5.03
CA ALA A 70 8.90 24.79 6.34
C ALA A 70 7.58 24.93 7.12
N GLN A 71 7.68 25.21 8.42
CA GLN A 71 6.51 25.50 9.23
C GLN A 71 5.72 26.69 8.65
N GLY A 72 4.42 26.50 8.47
CA GLY A 72 3.52 27.51 7.89
C GLY A 72 3.58 27.61 6.37
N GLU A 73 4.40 26.80 5.69
CA GLU A 73 4.32 26.64 4.24
C GLU A 73 3.32 25.54 3.85
N THR A 74 2.82 25.65 2.63
CA THR A 74 1.97 24.63 2.00
C THR A 74 2.75 23.90 0.89
N ALA A 75 2.38 22.63 0.70
CA ALA A 75 2.67 21.87 -0.51
C ALA A 75 1.36 21.61 -1.26
N ASP A 76 1.38 21.77 -2.58
CA ASP A 76 0.27 21.42 -3.44
C ASP A 76 0.36 19.93 -3.82
N ILE A 77 -0.69 19.19 -3.45
CA ILE A 77 -0.84 17.78 -3.78
C ILE A 77 -1.67 17.67 -5.05
N ASN A 78 -1.12 17.01 -6.06
CA ASN A 78 -1.75 16.74 -7.34
C ASN A 78 -2.17 15.26 -7.40
N ILE A 79 -3.44 15.02 -7.71
CA ILE A 79 -4.00 13.69 -7.96
C ILE A 79 -4.37 13.60 -9.44
N ASP A 80 -3.95 12.50 -10.09
CA ASP A 80 -4.37 12.12 -11.45
C ASP A 80 -5.05 10.75 -11.37
N GLY A 81 -6.38 10.76 -11.38
CA GLY A 81 -7.22 9.59 -11.17
C GLY A 81 -7.90 9.12 -12.46
N ARG A 82 -7.96 7.81 -12.66
CA ARG A 82 -8.67 7.17 -13.77
C ARG A 82 -9.33 5.88 -13.34
N PHE A 83 -10.44 5.54 -13.98
CA PHE A 83 -10.96 4.19 -13.91
C PHE A 83 -10.00 3.21 -14.60
N LEU A 84 -9.94 1.96 -14.14
CA LEU A 84 -9.07 0.93 -14.73
C LEU A 84 -9.41 0.58 -16.19
N TYR A 85 -10.59 0.98 -16.68
CA TYR A 85 -10.97 0.88 -18.10
C TYR A 85 -10.59 2.14 -18.92
N GLY A 86 -9.94 3.12 -18.31
CA GLY A 86 -9.31 4.27 -18.96
C GLY A 86 -10.08 5.60 -18.91
N ALA A 87 -11.32 5.65 -18.41
CA ALA A 87 -12.03 6.93 -18.28
C ALA A 87 -11.46 7.78 -17.14
N PRO A 88 -11.48 9.11 -17.24
CA PRO A 88 -11.10 10.00 -16.13
C PRO A 88 -11.99 9.76 -14.90
N ALA A 89 -11.41 9.89 -13.70
CA ALA A 89 -12.13 9.76 -12.42
C ALA A 89 -12.96 11.02 -12.08
N ALA A 90 -13.54 11.67 -13.09
CA ALA A 90 -14.25 12.93 -12.96
C ALA A 90 -15.44 12.86 -12.00
N GLY A 91 -15.61 13.90 -11.20
CA GLY A 91 -16.73 14.04 -10.27
C GLY A 91 -16.64 13.18 -9.01
N LEU A 92 -15.57 12.41 -8.82
CA LEU A 92 -15.38 11.61 -7.61
C LEU A 92 -14.92 12.48 -6.44
N ALA A 93 -15.45 12.16 -5.25
CA ALA A 93 -15.00 12.76 -4.00
C ALA A 93 -13.65 12.16 -3.58
N LEU A 94 -12.84 12.97 -2.90
CA LEU A 94 -11.59 12.55 -2.29
C LEU A 94 -11.75 12.46 -0.78
N GLU A 95 -11.08 11.48 -0.19
CA GLU A 95 -10.87 11.34 1.24
C GLU A 95 -9.39 11.03 1.47
N GLY A 96 -8.84 11.53 2.57
CA GLY A 96 -7.43 11.32 2.91
C GLY A 96 -7.09 11.79 4.30
N GLU A 97 -5.92 11.41 4.76
CA GLU A 97 -5.36 11.81 6.05
C GLU A 97 -3.90 12.22 5.90
N LEU A 98 -3.49 13.18 6.72
CA LEU A 98 -2.12 13.62 6.88
C LEU A 98 -1.54 12.94 8.12
N THR A 99 -0.46 12.18 7.94
CA THR A 99 0.30 11.58 9.05
C THR A 99 1.62 12.32 9.21
N LEU A 100 1.85 12.86 10.41
CA LEU A 100 3.08 13.55 10.78
C LEU A 100 3.85 12.74 11.84
N SER A 101 5.12 12.46 11.58
CA SER A 101 6.02 11.78 12.51
C SER A 101 7.39 12.44 12.53
N THR A 102 8.15 12.24 13.61
CA THR A 102 9.54 12.70 13.68
C THR A 102 10.47 11.73 12.96
N SER A 103 11.48 12.27 12.27
CA SER A 103 12.59 11.48 11.73
C SER A 103 13.87 11.81 12.49
N ARG A 104 14.63 10.79 12.88
CA ARG A 104 15.95 10.95 13.52
C ARG A 104 17.07 11.04 12.50
N ASP A 105 16.86 10.46 11.33
CA ASP A 105 17.84 10.42 10.27
C ASP A 105 17.43 11.41 9.18
N TRP A 106 18.44 12.06 8.60
CA TRP A 106 18.26 12.94 7.46
C TRP A 106 19.37 12.67 6.46
N ASP A 107 19.00 12.26 5.24
CA ASP A 107 19.95 11.86 4.19
C ASP A 107 21.01 12.92 3.88
N ARG A 108 20.67 14.21 4.08
CA ARG A 108 21.60 15.33 3.90
C ARG A 108 22.75 15.33 4.92
N PHE A 109 22.57 14.68 6.07
CA PHE A 109 23.52 14.59 7.17
C PHE A 109 23.77 13.14 7.59
N GLN A 110 24.35 12.36 6.68
CA GLN A 110 24.68 10.96 6.95
C GLN A 110 25.59 10.82 8.19
N GLY A 111 25.23 9.89 9.08
CA GLY A 111 25.95 9.63 10.32
C GLY A 111 25.58 10.56 11.49
N PHE A 112 24.66 11.50 11.29
CA PHE A 112 24.08 12.32 12.36
C PHE A 112 22.67 11.83 12.70
N SER A 113 22.30 11.96 13.98
CA SER A 113 20.94 11.76 14.49
C SER A 113 20.42 13.08 15.06
N PHE A 114 19.16 13.37 14.80
CA PHE A 114 18.45 14.56 15.29
C PHE A 114 17.48 14.18 16.42
N GLY A 115 17.22 15.12 17.34
CA GLY A 115 16.48 14.89 18.59
C GLY A 115 17.39 14.57 19.79
N LEU A 116 16.82 14.49 21.00
CA LEU A 116 17.60 14.11 22.19
C LEU A 116 17.85 12.59 22.21
N ALA A 117 18.99 12.19 22.77
CA ALA A 117 19.40 10.78 22.79
C ALA A 117 18.41 9.89 23.56
N ASP A 118 17.79 10.42 24.60
CA ASP A 118 16.80 9.80 25.48
C ASP A 118 15.35 10.13 25.12
N GLU A 119 15.12 10.94 24.10
CA GLU A 119 13.78 11.25 23.61
C GLU A 119 13.08 9.97 23.16
N GLN A 120 11.84 9.73 23.55
CA GLN A 120 11.01 8.72 22.88
C GLN A 120 10.47 9.32 21.59
N ALA A 121 10.44 8.53 20.51
CA ALA A 121 9.75 8.96 19.30
C ALA A 121 8.28 9.28 19.66
N ALA A 122 7.87 10.51 19.35
CA ALA A 122 6.48 10.91 19.51
C ALA A 122 5.59 10.01 18.65
N GLU A 123 4.39 9.68 19.16
CA GLU A 123 3.41 8.98 18.35
C GLU A 123 3.07 9.82 17.11
N PRO A 124 2.95 9.20 15.93
CA PRO A 124 2.53 9.91 14.74
C PRO A 124 1.17 10.58 14.97
N THR A 125 1.08 11.86 14.62
CA THR A 125 -0.19 12.58 14.65
C THR A 125 -0.89 12.40 13.31
N VAL A 126 -2.14 11.91 13.34
CA VAL A 126 -2.96 11.70 12.15
C VAL A 126 -4.08 12.73 12.14
N THR A 127 -4.19 13.49 11.05
CA THR A 127 -5.20 14.52 10.86
C THR A 127 -5.97 14.26 9.56
N PRO A 128 -7.30 14.04 9.62
CA PRO A 128 -8.11 13.92 8.42
C PRO A 128 -8.05 15.18 7.56
N LEU A 129 -7.94 15.02 6.24
CA LEU A 129 -8.06 16.11 5.30
C LEU A 129 -9.54 16.40 5.06
N ALA A 130 -10.02 17.54 5.57
CA ALA A 130 -11.39 18.00 5.39
C ALA A 130 -11.53 18.84 4.12
N ASP A 131 -12.77 18.93 3.62
CA ASP A 131 -13.17 19.84 2.53
C ASP A 131 -12.34 19.71 1.24
N LEU A 132 -11.93 18.47 0.91
CA LEU A 132 -11.19 18.19 -0.31
C LEU A 132 -12.05 18.49 -1.56
N PRO A 133 -11.45 19.11 -2.59
CA PRO A 133 -12.15 19.35 -3.85
C PRO A 133 -12.51 18.04 -4.57
N VAL A 134 -13.59 18.09 -5.33
CA VAL A 134 -14.01 17.01 -6.22
C VAL A 134 -13.08 16.94 -7.42
N VAL A 135 -12.83 15.72 -7.92
CA VAL A 135 -12.00 15.48 -9.11
C VAL A 135 -12.60 16.16 -10.35
N GLY A 136 -11.79 16.91 -11.09
CA GLY A 136 -12.22 17.63 -12.28
C GLY A 136 -12.57 16.72 -13.46
N ASP A 137 -13.17 17.30 -14.52
CA ASP A 137 -13.62 16.57 -15.71
C ASP A 137 -12.48 15.83 -16.45
N ASP A 138 -11.23 16.26 -16.27
CA ASP A 138 -10.04 15.64 -16.83
C ASP A 138 -9.46 14.52 -15.94
N GLY A 139 -10.11 14.21 -14.80
CA GLY A 139 -9.64 13.22 -13.84
C GLY A 139 -8.60 13.75 -12.87
N LYS A 140 -8.33 15.06 -12.86
CA LYS A 140 -7.27 15.67 -12.05
C LYS A 140 -7.82 16.60 -11.00
N VAL A 141 -7.06 16.76 -9.93
CA VAL A 141 -7.34 17.73 -8.88
C VAL A 141 -6.08 18.09 -8.12
N THR A 142 -6.00 19.35 -7.70
CA THR A 142 -4.91 19.89 -6.90
C THR A 142 -5.47 20.55 -5.66
N PHE A 143 -4.87 20.29 -4.50
CA PHE A 143 -5.24 20.94 -3.25
C PHE A 143 -4.01 21.18 -2.36
N PRO A 144 -3.98 22.29 -1.60
CA PRO A 144 -2.88 22.59 -0.69
C PRO A 144 -3.00 21.74 0.58
N VAL A 145 -1.85 21.31 1.11
CA VAL A 145 -1.72 20.70 2.43
C VAL A 145 -0.71 21.51 3.26
N SER A 146 -1.08 21.85 4.49
CA SER A 146 -0.20 22.46 5.50
C SER A 146 -0.12 21.58 6.75
N VAL A 147 0.95 21.79 7.52
CA VAL A 147 1.13 21.17 8.84
C VAL A 147 1.00 22.26 9.89
N ASP A 148 -0.17 22.35 10.53
CA ASP A 148 -0.47 23.45 11.46
C ASP A 148 0.05 23.16 12.88
N GLN A 149 0.04 21.89 13.31
CA GLN A 149 0.52 21.45 14.61
C GLN A 149 1.79 20.61 14.46
N LEU A 150 2.92 21.17 14.90
CA LEU A 150 4.16 20.42 14.99
C LEU A 150 4.31 19.80 16.38
N PRO A 151 4.88 18.59 16.48
CA PRO A 151 5.27 18.03 17.76
C PRO A 151 6.30 18.95 18.42
N SER A 152 6.22 19.07 19.75
CA SER A 152 7.23 19.77 20.53
C SER A 152 8.55 19.01 20.45
N THR A 153 9.59 19.67 19.93
CA THR A 153 10.99 19.21 19.89
C THR A 153 11.78 19.73 21.09
#